data_AF-A0A5C8M680-F1
#
_entry.id   AF-A0A5C8M680-F1
#
_cell.length_a   1.000
_cell.length_b   1.000
_cell.length_c   1.000
_cell.angle_alpha   90.00
_cell.angle_beta   90.00
_cell.angle_gamma   90.00
#
_symmetry.space_group_name_H-M   'P 1'
#
loop_
_entity.id
_entity.type
_entity.pdbx_description
1 polymer ?
#
loop_
_entity_poly.entity_id
_entity_poly.type
_entity_poly.pdbx_seq_one_letter_code
_entity_poly.pdbx_strand_id
1 'polypeptide(L)' 'RAFDKLFVKSMPVMSPGFEIETEMSIHALDKKFLIKEVPIDYRDRPEGSESKLNTFSDGWKVLKMILTLCKDYK' A
#
# COMPACT_ATOMS: atom_id res chain seq x y z
N ARG A 1 -3.64 -6.17 -6.37
CA ARG A 1 -4.55 -6.32 -5.22
C ARG A 1 -6.00 -6.27 -5.73
N ALA A 2 -6.94 -6.94 -5.07
CA ALA A 2 -8.36 -6.91 -5.41
C ALA A 2 -9.16 -6.56 -4.15
N PHE A 3 -10.23 -5.77 -4.30
CA PHE A 3 -11.04 -5.27 -3.20
C PHE A 3 -12.53 -5.37 -3.57
N ASP A 4 -13.38 -5.53 -2.57
CA ASP A 4 -14.82 -5.49 -2.76
C ASP A 4 -15.34 -4.04 -2.78
N LYS A 5 -16.61 -3.89 -3.19
CA LYS A 5 -17.23 -2.57 -3.32
C LYS A 5 -17.35 -1.85 -1.97
N LEU A 6 -17.53 -2.60 -0.88
CA LEU A 6 -17.64 -2.04 0.46
C LEU A 6 -16.32 -1.41 0.89
N PHE A 7 -15.20 -2.13 0.74
CA PHE A 7 -13.87 -1.64 1.06
C PHE A 7 -13.60 -0.32 0.32
N VAL A 8 -13.76 -0.32 -1.00
CA VAL A 8 -13.49 0.85 -1.86
C VAL A 8 -14.34 2.07 -1.49
N LYS A 9 -15.57 1.87 -1.02
CA LYS A 9 -16.46 2.97 -0.60
C LYS A 9 -16.21 3.44 0.83
N SER A 10 -15.64 2.60 1.67
CA SER A 10 -15.35 2.91 3.08
C SER A 10 -13.99 3.57 3.29
N MET A 11 -13.06 3.40 2.36
CA MET A 11 -11.69 3.85 2.53
C MET A 11 -11.54 5.34 2.19
N PRO A 12 -11.12 6.19 3.14
CA PRO A 12 -10.67 7.53 2.80
C PRO A 12 -9.34 7.41 2.03
N VAL A 13 -9.21 8.11 0.90
CA VAL A 13 -7.98 8.14 0.11
C VAL A 13 -7.27 9.44 0.41
N MET A 14 -6.25 9.39 1.26
CA MET A 14 -5.49 10.59 1.67
C MET A 14 -4.08 10.62 1.07
N SER A 15 -3.52 9.45 0.71
CA SER A 15 -2.17 9.34 0.16
C SER A 15 -2.07 9.80 -1.30
N PRO A 16 -1.13 10.71 -1.66
CA PRO A 16 -1.00 11.25 -3.02
C PRO A 16 -0.21 10.35 -3.99
N GLY A 17 0.33 9.21 -3.54
CA GLY A 17 1.22 8.36 -4.34
C GLY A 17 1.39 6.95 -3.78
N PHE A 18 2.62 6.44 -3.79
CA PHE A 18 2.96 5.06 -3.40
C PHE A 18 2.51 4.68 -1.98
N GLU A 19 2.39 5.68 -1.11
CA GLU A 19 1.85 5.57 0.25
C GLU A 19 0.46 4.90 0.30
N ILE A 20 -0.36 5.01 -0.75
CA ILE A 20 -1.73 4.44 -0.78
C ILE A 20 -1.74 2.93 -0.53
N GLU A 21 -0.69 2.22 -0.94
CA GLU A 21 -0.60 0.78 -0.73
C GLU A 21 -0.55 0.42 0.75
N THR A 22 0.15 1.21 1.54
CA THR A 22 0.28 1.02 2.99
C THR A 22 -1.00 1.46 3.69
N GLU A 23 -1.62 2.57 3.26
CA GLU A 23 -2.92 3.03 3.77
C GLU A 23 -4.01 1.97 3.59
N MET A 24 -4.07 1.34 2.40
CA MET A 24 -5.00 0.24 2.12
C MET A 24 -4.81 -0.93 3.07
N SER A 25 -3.56 -1.33 3.34
CA SER A 25 -3.26 -2.44 4.25
C SER A 25 -3.71 -2.14 5.68
N ILE A 26 -3.47 -0.92 6.15
CA ILE A 26 -3.81 -0.53 7.52
C ILE A 26 -5.31 -0.38 7.70
N HIS A 27 -6.02 0.22 6.74
CA HIS A 27 -7.49 0.30 6.78
C HIS A 27 -8.13 -1.08 6.82
N ALA A 28 -7.60 -2.03 6.04
CA ALA A 28 -8.06 -3.43 6.06
C ALA A 28 -7.87 -4.08 7.44
N LEU A 29 -6.70 -3.87 8.06
CA LEU A 29 -6.37 -4.39 9.39
C LEU A 29 -7.22 -3.73 10.50
N ASP A 30 -7.33 -2.41 10.51
CA ASP A 30 -8.08 -1.62 11.49
C ASP A 30 -9.57 -2.01 11.53
N LYS A 31 -10.18 -2.15 10.36
CA LYS A 31 -11.60 -2.53 10.21
C LYS A 31 -11.83 -4.04 10.18
N LYS A 32 -10.80 -4.85 10.40
CA LYS A 32 -10.87 -6.32 10.45
C LYS A 32 -11.49 -6.93 9.20
N PHE A 33 -11.18 -6.38 8.03
CA PHE A 33 -11.56 -7.00 6.75
C PHE A 33 -10.87 -8.35 6.59
N LEU A 34 -11.49 -9.25 5.80
CA LEU A 34 -10.88 -10.52 5.46
C LEU A 34 -9.74 -10.29 4.46
N ILE A 35 -8.52 -10.67 4.85
CA ILE A 35 -7.31 -10.55 4.04
C ILE A 35 -6.87 -11.94 3.61
N LYS A 36 -6.61 -12.12 2.31
CA LYS A 36 -6.09 -13.36 1.75
C LYS A 36 -4.97 -13.07 0.76
N GLU A 37 -3.86 -13.78 0.92
CA GLU A 37 -2.76 -13.77 -0.03
C GLU A 37 -2.97 -14.87 -1.07
N VAL A 38 -2.75 -14.53 -2.34
CA VAL A 38 -2.80 -15.47 -3.46
C VAL A 38 -1.43 -15.46 -4.11
N PRO A 39 -0.71 -16.60 -4.15
CA PRO A 39 0.61 -16.65 -4.77
C PRO A 39 0.49 -16.32 -6.26
N ILE A 40 1.39 -15.48 -6.75
CA ILE A 40 1.53 -15.15 -8.17
C ILE A 40 2.98 -15.37 -8.59
N ASP A 41 3.17 -15.82 -9.82
CA ASP A 41 4.52 -15.94 -10.38
C ASP A 41 5.06 -14.55 -10.71
N TYR A 42 6.16 -14.19 -10.06
CA TYR A 42 6.88 -12.97 -10.38
C TYR A 42 7.57 -13.16 -11.73
N ARG A 43 7.27 -12.28 -12.68
CA ARG A 43 7.93 -12.27 -13.99
C ARG A 43 9.01 -11.21 -14.00
N ASP A 44 10.14 -11.54 -14.59
CA ASP A 44 11.19 -10.55 -14.82
C ASP A 44 10.68 -9.43 -15.72
N ARG A 45 11.17 -8.23 -15.41
CA ARG A 45 10.82 -7.03 -16.14
C ARG A 45 11.40 -7.13 -17.56
N PRO A 46 10.64 -6.82 -18.63
CA PRO A 46 11.19 -6.85 -19.98
C PRO A 46 12.43 -5.96 -20.11
N GLU A 47 13.45 -6.47 -20.79
CA GLU A 47 14.70 -5.78 -21.06
C GLU A 47 14.42 -4.44 -21.78
N GLY A 48 15.00 -3.34 -21.28
CA GLY A 48 14.78 -1.99 -21.82
C GLY A 48 13.73 -1.14 -21.08
N SER A 49 13.20 -1.60 -19.94
CA SER A 49 12.28 -0.81 -19.13
C SER A 49 13.01 0.05 -18.08
N GLU A 50 12.91 1.38 -18.20
CA GLU A 50 13.43 2.29 -17.16
C GLU A 50 12.56 2.24 -15.90
N SER A 51 13.19 2.16 -14.72
CA SER A 51 12.48 2.21 -13.44
C SER A 51 11.88 3.60 -13.25
N LYS A 52 10.54 3.68 -13.22
CA LYS A 52 9.83 4.91 -12.82
C LYS A 52 9.79 5.11 -11.29
N LEU A 53 10.42 4.20 -10.54
CA LEU A 53 10.44 4.16 -9.08
C LEU A 53 11.77 4.70 -8.57
N ASN A 54 11.70 5.67 -7.64
CA ASN A 54 12.85 6.17 -6.90
C ASN A 54 12.94 5.41 -5.58
N THR A 55 13.57 4.24 -5.58
CA THR A 55 13.62 3.28 -4.46
C THR A 55 13.90 3.92 -3.11
N PHE A 56 14.83 4.88 -3.05
CA PHE A 56 15.20 5.55 -1.79
C PHE A 56 14.18 6.60 -1.34
N SER A 57 13.68 7.44 -2.25
CA SER A 57 12.72 8.51 -1.91
C SER A 57 11.36 7.93 -1.53
N ASP A 58 10.90 6.94 -2.28
CA ASP A 58 9.61 6.30 -2.03
C ASP A 58 9.67 5.40 -0.79
N GLY A 59 10.81 4.74 -0.53
CA GLY A 59 11.05 4.00 0.71
C GLY A 59 10.97 4.90 1.96
N TRP A 60 11.56 6.11 1.91
CA TRP A 60 11.50 7.05 3.03
C TRP A 60 10.08 7.54 3.33
N LYS A 61 9.27 7.78 2.29
CA LYS A 61 7.85 8.16 2.41
C LYS A 61 7.04 7.10 3.14
N VAL A 62 7.19 5.83 2.75
CA VAL A 62 6.53 4.68 3.41
C VAL A 62 6.93 4.60 4.87
N LEU A 63 8.23 4.71 5.17
CA LEU A 63 8.74 4.58 6.53
C LEU A 63 8.23 5.71 7.44
N LYS A 64 8.20 6.95 6.92
CA LYS A 64 7.62 8.10 7.62
C LYS A 64 6.13 7.89 7.89
N MET A 65 5.38 7.35 6.94
CA MET A 65 3.96 7.08 7.14
C MET A 65 3.73 6.05 8.24
N ILE A 66 4.47 4.94 8.24
CA ILE A 66 4.43 3.92 9.31
C ILE A 66 4.69 4.56 10.68
N LEU A 67 5.71 5.43 10.80
CA LEU A 67 6.01 6.12 12.06
C LEU A 67 4.88 7.05 12.52
N THR A 68 4.25 7.80 11.60
CA THR A 68 3.09 8.65 11.92
C THR A 68 1.93 7.82 12.44
N LEU A 69 1.62 6.70 11.77
CA LEU A 69 0.54 5.80 12.18
C LEU A 69 0.80 5.17 13.54
N CYS A 70 2.03 4.73 13.82
CA CYS A 70 2.41 4.22 15.13
C CYS A 70 2.30 5.28 16.24
N LYS A 71 2.53 6.56 15.91
CA LYS A 71 2.37 7.67 16.86
C LYS A 71 0.91 8.00 17.13
N ASP A 72 0.05 7.89 16.12
CA ASP A 72 -1.38 8.19 16.21
C ASP A 72 -2.18 7.02 16.81
N TYR A 73 -1.67 5.79 16.73
CA TYR A 73 -2.16 4.63 17.49
C TYR A 73 -1.77 4.79 18.97
N LYS A 74 -2.60 5.48 19.75
CA LYS A 74 -2.48 5.64 21.20
C LYS A 74 -3.64 4.97 21.93
#